data_AF-A0A448XQ02-F1
#
_entry.id   AF-A0A448XQ02-F1
#
_cell.length_a   1.000
_cell.length_b   1.000
_cell.length_c   1.000
_cell.angle_alpha   90.00
_cell.angle_beta   90.00
_cell.angle_gamma   90.00
#
_symmetry.space_group_name_H-M   'P 1'
#
loop_
_entity.id
_entity.type
_entity.pdbx_description
1 polymer ?
#
loop_
_entity_poly.entity_id
_entity_poly.type
_entity_poly.pdbx_seq_one_letter_code
_entity_poly.pdbx_strand_id
1 'polypeptide(L)'
;MQSVGYFVAMCGDGANDCGALKAAHAGVSLSEAEASVASPFTSQRHDISCIPKLIREGRCALTTSFGIFKFMAGYSLTQFASVILLYWVSTSHFSKEIYVSFQ
;
A
#
# COMPACT_ATOMS: atom_id res chain seq x y z
N MET A 1 -21.02 13.01 10.53
CA MET A 1 -19.65 12.61 10.93
C MET A 1 -18.66 12.76 9.79
N GLN A 2 -18.90 12.14 8.62
CA GLN A 2 -18.02 12.36 7.45
C GLN A 2 -18.05 13.81 6.94
N SER A 3 -19.23 14.45 6.95
CA SER A 3 -19.41 15.85 6.56
C SER A 3 -18.64 16.87 7.40
N VAL A 4 -18.14 16.47 8.58
CA VAL A 4 -17.30 17.32 9.45
C VAL A 4 -15.82 16.93 9.39
N GLY A 5 -15.41 16.14 8.39
CA GLY A 5 -14.01 15.79 8.12
C GLY A 5 -13.45 14.61 8.91
N TYR A 6 -14.28 13.86 9.64
CA TYR A 6 -13.80 12.70 10.39
C TYR A 6 -13.76 11.41 9.56
N PHE A 7 -12.69 10.64 9.76
CA PHE A 7 -12.61 9.25 9.30
C PHE A 7 -13.47 8.35 10.18
N VAL A 8 -14.64 8.00 9.64
CA VAL A 8 -15.58 7.08 10.28
C VAL A 8 -15.31 5.63 9.89
N ALA A 9 -15.29 4.74 10.88
CA ALA A 9 -15.41 3.30 10.71
C ALA A 9 -16.75 2.81 11.31
N MET A 10 -17.30 1.73 10.75
CA MET A 10 -18.57 1.13 11.22
C MET A 10 -18.39 -0.38 11.43
N CYS A 11 -19.05 -0.91 12.45
CA CYS A 11 -19.15 -2.36 12.68
C CYS A 11 -20.62 -2.76 12.56
N GLY A 12 -20.91 -3.90 11.94
CA GLY A 12 -22.27 -4.40 11.78
C GLY A 12 -22.30 -5.91 11.64
N ASP A 13 -23.42 -6.53 11.93
CA ASP A 13 -23.57 -8.00 11.92
C ASP A 13 -24.72 -8.47 11.01
N GLY A 14 -25.58 -7.54 10.56
CA GLY A 14 -26.77 -7.85 9.76
C GLY A 14 -26.88 -7.04 8.46
N ALA A 15 -27.85 -7.44 7.63
CA ALA A 15 -28.14 -6.81 6.34
C ALA A 15 -28.57 -5.34 6.44
N ASN A 16 -29.19 -4.96 7.57
CA ASN A 16 -29.57 -3.60 7.90
C ASN A 16 -28.37 -2.65 8.02
N ASP A 17 -27.18 -3.18 8.33
CA ASP A 17 -25.97 -2.38 8.49
C ASP A 17 -25.18 -2.24 7.19
N CYS A 18 -25.52 -3.00 6.14
CA CYS A 18 -24.80 -3.03 4.87
C CYS A 18 -24.66 -1.65 4.22
N GLY A 19 -25.68 -0.79 4.36
CA GLY A 19 -25.61 0.58 3.87
C GLY A 19 -24.55 1.41 4.61
N ALA A 20 -24.50 1.30 5.92
CA ALA A 20 -23.53 2.00 6.77
C ALA A 20 -22.11 1.44 6.62
N LEU A 21 -21.96 0.11 6.52
CA LEU A 21 -20.68 -0.57 6.30
C LEU A 21 -20.03 -0.13 4.99
N LYS A 22 -20.81 0.02 3.92
CA LYS A 22 -20.33 0.52 2.61
C LYS A 22 -20.06 2.02 2.60
N ALA A 23 -20.85 2.79 3.32
CA ALA A 23 -20.68 4.24 3.37
C ALA A 23 -19.49 4.67 4.24
N ALA A 24 -19.15 3.91 5.29
CA ALA A 24 -18.01 4.19 6.16
C ALA A 24 -16.67 4.08 5.40
N HIS A 25 -15.64 4.79 5.87
CA HIS A 25 -14.30 4.67 5.28
C HIS A 25 -13.67 3.30 5.55
N ALA A 26 -14.07 2.66 6.65
CA ALA A 26 -13.72 1.29 6.98
C ALA A 26 -14.93 0.59 7.60
N GLY A 27 -15.40 -0.47 6.95
CA GLY A 27 -16.45 -1.35 7.49
C GLY A 27 -15.85 -2.62 8.08
N VAL A 28 -16.41 -3.09 9.19
CA VAL A 28 -16.08 -4.40 9.78
C VAL A 28 -17.36 -5.20 10.00
N SER A 29 -17.53 -6.30 9.28
CA SER A 29 -18.59 -7.26 9.58
C SER A 29 -18.22 -8.08 10.81
N LEU A 30 -19.16 -8.26 11.74
CA LEU A 30 -19.03 -9.11 12.91
C LEU A 30 -19.66 -10.49 12.71
N SER A 31 -20.13 -10.80 11.50
CA SER A 31 -20.71 -12.09 11.12
C SER A 31 -20.24 -12.52 9.72
N GLU A 32 -20.25 -13.82 9.45
CA GLU A 32 -20.02 -14.36 8.09
C GLU A 32 -21.26 -14.28 7.20
N ALA A 33 -22.35 -13.69 7.69
CA ALA A 33 -23.61 -13.55 6.96
C ALA A 33 -23.53 -12.42 5.90
N GLU A 34 -24.69 -11.91 5.46
CA GLU A 34 -24.82 -10.91 4.39
C GLU A 34 -23.98 -9.63 4.60
N ALA A 35 -23.67 -9.26 5.85
CA ALA A 35 -22.85 -8.11 6.20
C ALA A 35 -21.38 -8.24 5.74
N SER A 36 -20.86 -9.47 5.65
CA SER A 36 -19.47 -9.73 5.24
C SER A 36 -19.17 -9.24 3.83
N VAL A 37 -20.13 -9.38 2.91
CA VAL A 37 -20.02 -8.93 1.50
C VAL A 37 -19.96 -7.41 1.40
N ALA A 38 -20.52 -6.69 2.38
CA ALA A 38 -20.58 -5.24 2.39
C ALA A 38 -19.35 -4.57 2.99
N SER A 39 -18.45 -5.34 3.63
CA SER A 39 -17.34 -4.78 4.41
C SER A 39 -15.98 -5.37 4.01
N PRO A 40 -14.90 -4.57 4.00
CA PRO A 40 -13.55 -5.04 3.67
C PRO A 40 -12.92 -5.97 4.73
N PHE A 41 -13.45 -5.98 5.96
CA PHE A 41 -12.96 -6.84 7.05
C PHE A 41 -14.11 -7.60 7.67
N THR A 42 -13.89 -8.88 7.99
CA THR A 42 -14.88 -9.72 8.69
C THR A 42 -14.25 -10.36 9.92
N SER A 43 -14.92 -10.24 11.06
CA SER A 43 -14.58 -10.90 12.32
C SER A 43 -15.41 -12.17 12.49
N GLN A 44 -14.77 -13.26 12.89
CA GLN A 44 -15.44 -14.51 13.25
C GLN A 44 -16.04 -14.50 14.67
N ARG A 45 -15.69 -13.48 15.47
CA ARG A 45 -16.29 -13.25 16.79
C ARG A 45 -17.28 -12.10 16.71
N HIS A 46 -18.47 -12.31 17.25
CA HIS A 46 -19.53 -11.32 17.42
C HIS A 46 -19.22 -10.32 18.55
N ASP A 47 -18.00 -9.77 18.56
CA ASP A 47 -17.56 -8.74 19.49
C ASP A 47 -16.70 -7.69 18.77
N ILE A 48 -16.57 -6.51 19.39
CA ILE A 48 -15.77 -5.41 18.84
C ILE A 48 -14.28 -5.49 19.24
N SER A 49 -13.83 -6.60 19.84
CA SER A 49 -12.45 -6.75 20.30
C SER A 49 -11.44 -6.82 19.14
N CYS A 50 -11.92 -7.09 17.93
CA CYS A 50 -11.12 -7.05 16.70
C CYS A 50 -10.68 -5.63 16.33
N ILE A 51 -11.43 -4.59 16.72
CA ILE A 51 -11.20 -3.21 16.25
C ILE A 51 -9.87 -2.62 16.73
N PRO A 52 -9.49 -2.69 18.02
CA PRO A 52 -8.19 -2.20 18.45
C PRO A 52 -7.02 -2.95 17.78
N LYS A 53 -7.19 -4.26 17.53
CA LYS A 53 -6.18 -5.08 16.85
C LYS A 53 -6.04 -4.67 15.38
N LEU A 54 -7.16 -4.51 14.68
CA LEU A 54 -7.23 -4.06 13.30
C LEU A 54 -6.55 -2.69 13.12
N ILE A 55 -6.84 -1.74 14.00
CA ILE A 55 -6.21 -0.40 13.97
C ILE A 55 -4.70 -0.51 14.21
N ARG A 56 -4.28 -1.32 15.19
CA ARG A 56 -2.85 -1.52 15.49
C ARG A 56 -2.10 -2.13 14.30
N GLU A 57 -2.65 -3.19 13.72
CA GLU A 57 -2.07 -3.88 12.56
C GLU A 57 -2.07 -2.98 11.33
N GLY A 58 -3.15 -2.23 11.08
CA GLY A 58 -3.22 -1.26 9.99
C GLY A 58 -2.15 -0.16 10.10
N ARG A 59 -1.89 0.35 11.30
CA ARG A 59 -0.81 1.34 11.52
C ARG A 59 0.58 0.76 11.30
N CYS A 60 0.82 -0.47 11.75
CA CYS A 60 2.08 -1.17 11.48
C CYS A 60 2.27 -1.39 9.98
N ALA A 61 1.24 -1.91 9.29
CA ALA A 61 1.26 -2.13 7.86
C ALA A 61 1.52 -0.84 7.08
N LEU A 62 0.85 0.27 7.43
CA LEU A 62 1.04 1.56 6.79
C LEU A 62 2.48 2.08 6.93
N THR A 63 3.05 1.97 8.13
CA THR A 63 4.42 2.40 8.40
C THR A 63 5.42 1.60 7.57
N THR A 64 5.25 0.28 7.52
CA THR A 64 6.08 -0.62 6.73
C THR A 64 5.96 -0.34 5.23
N SER A 65 4.74 -0.19 4.71
CA SER A 65 4.49 0.11 3.30
C SER A 65 5.13 1.42 2.87
N PHE A 66 5.06 2.48 3.69
CA PHE A 66 5.72 3.75 3.38
C PHE A 66 7.25 3.63 3.37
N GLY A 67 7.82 2.84 4.28
CA GLY A 67 9.24 2.53 4.29
C GLY A 67 9.69 1.80 3.02
N ILE A 68 8.95 0.75 2.63
CA ILE A 68 9.23 -0.02 1.41
C ILE A 68 9.08 0.84 0.16
N PHE A 69 8.05 1.68 0.09
CA PHE A 69 7.86 2.61 -1.03
C PHE A 69 9.08 3.51 -1.23
N LYS A 70 9.60 4.10 -0.16
CA LYS A 70 10.83 4.93 -0.21
C LYS A 70 12.05 4.12 -0.61
N PHE A 71 12.20 2.92 -0.06
CA PHE A 71 13.32 2.04 -0.39
C PHE A 71 13.30 1.65 -1.88
N MET A 72 12.15 1.24 -2.41
CA MET A 72 12.00 0.85 -3.81
C MET A 72 12.25 2.02 -4.77
N ALA A 73 11.77 3.22 -4.43
CA ALA A 73 12.06 4.43 -5.20
C ALA A 73 13.56 4.78 -5.22
N GLY A 74 14.26 4.63 -4.08
CA GLY A 74 15.70 4.83 -4.01
C GLY A 74 16.47 3.79 -4.81
N TYR A 75 16.11 2.52 -4.63
CA TYR A 75 16.71 1.38 -5.33
C TYR A 75 16.59 1.53 -6.86
N SER A 76 15.41 1.88 -7.37
CA SER A 76 15.20 2.06 -8.81
C SER A 76 16.02 3.20 -9.38
N LEU A 77 16.17 4.32 -8.66
CA LEU A 77 17.01 5.45 -9.08
C LEU A 77 18.50 5.06 -9.11
N THR A 78 18.98 4.35 -8.08
CA THR A 78 20.37 3.87 -8.05
C THR A 78 20.66 2.90 -9.18
N GLN A 79 19.71 2.01 -9.49
CA GLN A 79 19.84 1.06 -10.59
C GLN A 79 19.87 1.79 -11.95
N PHE A 80 18.97 2.75 -12.14
CA PHE A 80 18.92 3.56 -13.36
C PHE A 80 20.21 4.36 -13.58
N ALA A 81 20.71 5.05 -12.55
CA ALA A 81 21.97 5.79 -12.62
C ALA A 81 23.16 4.87 -12.91
N SER A 82 23.21 3.69 -12.28
CA SER A 82 24.27 2.70 -12.52
C SER A 82 24.32 2.22 -13.97
N VAL A 83 23.15 1.93 -14.57
CA VAL A 83 23.06 1.51 -15.98
C VAL A 83 23.49 2.65 -16.92
N ILE A 84 23.08 3.89 -16.64
CA ILE A 84 23.50 5.06 -17.43
C ILE A 84 25.02 5.23 -17.37
N LEU A 85 25.62 5.16 -16.19
CA LEU A 85 27.06 5.32 -16.01
C LEU A 85 27.83 4.22 -16.73
N LEU A 86 27.40 2.96 -16.62
CA LEU A 86 28.01 1.84 -17.33
C LEU A 86 27.95 2.03 -18.85
N TYR A 87 26.80 2.46 -19.37
CA TYR A 87 26.66 2.76 -20.80
C TYR A 87 27.58 3.91 -21.24
N TRP A 88 27.66 4.97 -20.44
CA TRP A 88 28.52 6.13 -20.70
C TRP A 88 30.01 5.77 -20.72
N VAL A 89 30.48 4.97 -19.74
CA VAL A 89 31.88 4.50 -19.72
C VAL A 89 32.17 3.59 -20.92
N SER A 90 31.25 2.68 -21.25
CA SER A 90 31.41 1.76 -22.39
C SER A 90 31.54 2.51 -23.71
N THR A 91 30.65 3.47 -23.99
CA THR A 91 30.74 4.28 -25.22
C THR A 91 31.99 5.16 -25.25
N SER A 92 32.43 5.67 -24.10
CA SER A 92 33.67 6.46 -24.00
C SER A 92 34.92 5.65 -24.29
N HIS A 93 34.99 4.41 -23.79
CA HIS A 93 36.09 3.48 -24.07
C HIS A 93 36.11 3.08 -25.54
N PHE A 94 34.96 2.71 -26.10
CA PHE A 94 34.81 2.36 -27.51
C PHE A 94 35.20 3.50 -28.45
N SER A 95 34.79 4.73 -28.12
CA SER A 95 35.18 5.92 -28.88
C SER A 95 36.70 6.12 -28.88
N LYS A 96 37.36 6.01 -27.71
CA LYS A 96 38.82 6.13 -27.61
C LYS A 96 39.57 5.05 -28.40
N GLU A 97 39.11 3.81 -28.40
CA GLU A 97 39.72 2.74 -29.20
C GLU A 97 39.64 3.01 -30.70
N ILE A 98 38.50 3.52 -31.20
CA ILE A 98 38.37 3.91 -32.61
C ILE A 98 39.37 5.02 -32.96
N TYR A 99 39.48 6.07 -32.14
CA TYR A 99 40.41 7.17 -32.40
C TYR A 99 41.88 6.70 -32.43
N VAL A 100 42.28 5.78 -31.56
CA VAL A 100 43.64 5.19 -31.56
C VAL A 100 43.85 4.27 -32.76
N SER A 101 42.81 3.60 -33.26
CA SER A 101 42.92 2.69 -34.42
C SER A 101 43.03 3.42 -35.77
N PHE A 102 42.71 4.72 -35.81
CA PHE A 102 42.77 5.56 -37.02
C PHE A 102 44.00 6.49 -37.07
N GLN A 103 44.99 6.29 -36.18
CA GLN A 103 46.27 6.99 -36.17
C GLN A 103 47.43 6.02 -36.33
#